data_AF-B9X1J2-F1
#
_entry.id   AF-B9X1J2-F1
#
_cell.length_a   1.000
_cell.length_b   1.000
_cell.length_c   1.000
_cell.angle_alpha   90.00
_cell.angle_beta   90.00
_cell.angle_gamma   90.00
#
_symmetry.space_group_name_H-M   'P 1'
#
loop_
_entity.id
_entity.type
_entity.pdbx_description
1 polymer ?
#
loop_
_entity_poly.entity_id
_entity_poly.type
_entity_poly.pdbx_seq_one_letter_code
_entity_poly.pdbx_strand_id
1 'polypeptide(L)'
;WSEVLGVERIGIKDNFFELGGHSLLATQVISRSRDLFSVELSLQNLLEYPTIANLAQIIEVLTVAPGETAMTETLEDYEDGEL
;
A
#
# COMPACT_ATOMS: atom_id res chain seq x y z
N TRP A 1 14.37 -3.20 1.42
CA TRP A 1 14.62 -3.82 2.74
C TRP A 1 16.10 -3.86 3.06
N SER A 2 16.98 -4.25 2.12
CA SER A 2 18.43 -4.34 2.32
C SER A 2 19.04 -3.11 2.98
N GLU A 3 18.71 -1.91 2.50
CA GLU A 3 19.20 -0.66 3.09
C GLU A 3 18.74 -0.43 4.53
N VAL A 4 17.49 -0.80 4.84
CA VAL A 4 16.89 -0.56 6.16
C VAL A 4 17.39 -1.57 7.18
N LEU A 5 17.58 -2.83 6.75
CA LEU A 5 18.04 -3.93 7.61
C LEU A 5 19.57 -4.05 7.65
N GLY A 6 20.30 -3.42 6.73
CA GLY A 6 21.75 -3.59 6.59
C GLY A 6 22.15 -4.99 6.08
N VAL A 7 21.25 -5.68 5.38
CA VAL A 7 21.46 -7.05 4.88
C VAL A 7 21.66 -7.02 3.36
N GLU A 8 22.79 -7.56 2.89
CA GLU A 8 23.18 -7.49 1.48
C GLU A 8 22.24 -8.26 0.55
N ARG A 9 21.80 -9.46 0.95
CA ARG A 9 20.88 -10.31 0.16
C ARG A 9 19.65 -10.67 0.96
N ILE A 10 18.48 -10.36 0.41
CA ILE A 10 17.18 -10.66 0.99
C ILE A 10 16.34 -11.38 -0.07
N GLY A 11 15.91 -12.59 0.24
CA GLY A 11 14.93 -13.33 -0.54
C GLY A 11 13.53 -12.78 -0.34
N ILE A 12 12.67 -12.90 -1.37
CA ILE A 12 11.30 -12.38 -1.30
C ILE A 12 10.42 -13.08 -0.25
N LYS A 13 10.84 -14.26 0.23
CA LYS A 13 10.16 -15.06 1.27
C LYS A 13 10.82 -14.94 2.63
N ASP A 14 11.92 -14.19 2.75
CA ASP A 14 12.60 -14.02 4.03
C ASP A 14 11.73 -13.15 4.94
N ASN A 15 11.63 -13.56 6.20
CA ASN A 15 10.84 -12.86 7.18
C ASN A 15 11.60 -11.63 7.69
N PHE A 16 10.96 -10.45 7.61
CA PHE A 16 11.51 -9.17 8.05
C PHE A 16 12.09 -9.21 9.46
N PHE A 17 11.36 -9.84 10.39
CA PHE A 17 11.71 -9.88 11.80
C PHE A 17 12.80 -10.91 12.10
N GLU A 18 12.82 -12.03 11.34
CA GLU A 18 13.92 -13.01 11.44
C GLU A 18 15.24 -12.44 10.89
N LEU A 19 15.17 -11.49 9.95
CA LEU A 19 16.32 -10.72 9.45
C LEU A 19 16.78 -9.60 10.40
N GLY A 20 16.22 -9.49 11.61
CA GLY A 20 16.57 -8.47 12.59
C GLY A 20 15.72 -7.18 12.51
N GLY A 21 14.66 -7.19 11.72
CA GLY A 21 13.69 -6.11 11.66
C GLY A 21 12.95 -5.89 12.97
N HIS A 22 12.65 -4.63 13.28
CA HIS A 22 11.86 -4.24 14.45
C HIS A 22 10.95 -3.05 14.11
N SER A 23 10.12 -2.61 15.06
CA SER A 23 9.08 -1.59 14.85
C SER A 23 9.59 -0.32 14.16
N LEU A 24 10.71 0.24 14.61
CA LEU A 24 11.29 1.44 13.99
C LEU A 24 11.69 1.20 12.51
N LEU A 25 12.31 0.06 12.20
CA LEU A 25 12.68 -0.29 10.83
C LEU A 25 11.43 -0.58 9.97
N ALA A 26 10.43 -1.23 10.55
CA ALA A 26 9.14 -1.45 9.90
C ALA A 26 8.46 -0.13 9.55
N THR A 27 8.42 0.84 10.47
CA THR A 27 7.90 2.19 10.21
C THR A 27 8.64 2.89 9.08
N GLN A 28 9.98 2.75 8.99
CA GLN A 28 10.76 3.29 7.87
C GLN A 28 10.38 2.64 6.54
N VAL A 29 10.22 1.31 6.50
CA VAL A 29 9.76 0.59 5.31
C VAL A 29 8.37 1.07 4.89
N ILE A 30 7.45 1.21 5.85
CA ILE A 30 6.09 1.67 5.62
C ILE A 30 6.06 3.09 5.04
N SER A 31 6.81 4.03 5.64
CA SER A 31 6.90 5.41 5.13
C SER A 31 7.44 5.43 3.70
N ARG A 32 8.51 4.70 3.41
CA ARG A 32 9.07 4.64 2.04
C ARG A 32 8.11 4.00 1.05
N SER A 33 7.34 2.99 1.47
CA SER A 33 6.36 2.33 0.60
C SER A 33 5.20 3.25 0.25
N ARG A 34 4.77 4.11 1.19
CA ARG A 34 3.78 5.16 0.95
C ARG A 34 4.26 6.13 -0.12
N ASP A 35 5.49 6.62 0.01
CA ASP A 35 6.05 7.60 -0.93
C ASP A 35 6.24 7.01 -2.34
N LEU A 36 6.61 5.72 -2.44
CA LEU A 36 6.90 5.05 -3.71
C LEU A 36 5.65 4.54 -4.43
N PHE A 37 4.66 4.05 -3.69
CA PHE A 37 3.49 3.36 -4.28
C PHE A 37 2.17 4.08 -4.01
N SER A 38 2.17 5.19 -3.25
CA SER A 38 0.95 5.90 -2.84
C SER A 38 -0.04 5.01 -2.10
N VAL A 39 0.47 4.06 -1.30
CA VAL A 39 -0.32 3.12 -0.50
C VAL A 39 -0.16 3.38 1.00
N GLU A 40 -1.24 3.14 1.75
CA GLU A 40 -1.24 3.23 3.20
C GLU A 40 -1.02 1.84 3.82
N LEU A 41 0.24 1.42 3.95
CA LEU A 41 0.58 0.23 4.73
C LEU A 41 0.56 0.54 6.23
N SER A 42 0.05 -0.39 7.02
CA SER A 42 0.09 -0.33 8.48
C SER A 42 1.19 -1.23 9.06
N LEU A 43 1.61 -0.97 10.30
CA LEU A 43 2.51 -1.87 11.03
C LEU A 43 1.90 -3.26 11.20
N GLN A 44 0.58 -3.34 11.36
CA GLN A 44 -0.12 -4.62 11.44
C GLN A 44 0.05 -5.43 10.15
N ASN A 45 -0.04 -4.81 8.97
CA ASN A 45 0.19 -5.53 7.71
C ASN A 45 1.58 -6.16 7.66
N LEU A 46 2.61 -5.44 8.12
CA LEU A 46 3.98 -5.96 8.12
C LEU A 46 4.17 -7.07 9.16
N LEU A 47 3.49 -6.99 10.31
CA LEU A 47 3.49 -8.05 11.33
C LEU A 47 2.79 -9.33 10.86
N GLU A 48 1.64 -9.20 10.20
CA GLU A 48 0.84 -10.33 9.71
C GLU A 48 1.44 -10.96 8.44
N TYR A 49 2.10 -10.15 7.61
CA TYR A 49 2.62 -10.56 6.30
C TYR A 49 4.10 -10.17 6.17
N PRO A 50 5.00 -10.78 6.95
CA PRO A 50 6.36 -10.29 7.17
C PRO A 50 7.33 -10.62 6.04
N THR A 51 6.86 -10.84 4.81
CA THR A 51 7.72 -11.13 3.65
C THR A 51 7.43 -10.15 2.53
N ILE A 52 8.43 -9.91 1.68
CA ILE A 52 8.27 -9.04 0.50
C ILE A 52 7.18 -9.61 -0.42
N ALA A 53 7.14 -10.92 -0.62
CA ALA A 53 6.16 -11.58 -1.48
C ALA A 53 4.71 -11.38 -1.00
N ASN A 54 4.48 -11.36 0.32
CA ASN A 54 3.14 -11.10 0.85
C ASN A 54 2.80 -9.61 0.85
N LEU A 55 3.74 -8.73 1.22
CA LEU A 55 3.50 -7.29 1.16
C LEU A 55 3.23 -6.81 -0.26
N ALA A 56 3.92 -7.36 -1.27
CA ALA A 56 3.68 -7.00 -2.67
C ALA A 56 2.23 -7.27 -3.10
N GLN A 57 1.66 -8.41 -2.71
CA GLN A 57 0.25 -8.73 -2.98
C GLN A 57 -0.70 -7.72 -2.31
N ILE A 58 -0.39 -7.30 -1.09
CA ILE A 58 -1.20 -6.27 -0.38
C ILE A 58 -1.11 -4.94 -1.11
N ILE A 59 0.08 -4.53 -1.51
CA ILE A 59 0.29 -3.29 -2.27
C ILE A 59 -0.50 -3.33 -3.57
N GLU A 60 -0.46 -4.42 -4.33
CA GLU A 60 -1.27 -4.57 -5.55
C GLU A 60 -2.76 -4.33 -5.26
N VAL A 61 -3.32 -4.98 -4.25
CA VAL A 61 -4.73 -4.78 -3.86
C VAL A 61 -5.03 -3.32 -3.47
N LEU A 62 -4.13 -2.65 -2.76
CA LEU A 62 -4.30 -1.26 -2.34
C LEU A 62 -4.14 -0.26 -3.50
N THR A 63 -3.25 -0.54 -4.45
CA THR A 63 -3.07 0.30 -5.66
C THR A 63 -4.21 0.17 -6.66
N VAL A 64 -4.93 -0.96 -6.63
CA VAL A 64 -6.09 -1.23 -7.50
C VAL A 64 -7.39 -0.62 -6.92
N ALA A 65 -7.32 0.13 -5.82
CA ALA A 65 -8.47 0.85 -5.27
C ALA A 65 -9.07 1.79 -6.34
N PRO A 66 -10.34 1.58 -6.75
CA PRO A 66 -10.87 2.15 -7.98
C PRO A 66 -11.21 3.64 -7.80
N GLY A 67 -10.40 4.49 -8.43
CA GLY A 67 -10.82 5.82 -8.88
C GLY A 67 -11.67 5.78 -10.17
N GLU A 68 -12.27 4.64 -10.49
CA GLU A 68 -12.95 4.41 -11.77
C GLU A 68 -14.29 3.67 -11.59
N THR A 69 -15.17 4.18 -10.72
CA THR A 69 -16.62 3.89 -10.80
C THR A 69 -17.41 5.08 -10.25
N ALA A 70 -18.07 5.80 -11.17
CA ALA A 70 -19.18 6.73 -10.96
C ALA A 70 -18.92 8.08 -10.26
N MET A 71 -18.26 9.00 -10.97
CA MET A 71 -18.71 10.40 -11.02
C MET A 71 -19.07 10.75 -12.46
N THR A 72 -20.22 10.27 -12.92
CA THR A 72 -21.01 10.97 -13.95
C THR A 72 -22.12 11.69 -13.21
N GLU A 73 -21.79 12.85 -12.67
CA GLU A 73 -22.78 13.87 -12.36
C GLU A 73 -22.91 14.73 -13.62
N THR A 74 -24.01 14.59 -14.33
CA THR A 74 -24.65 15.73 -14.99
C THR A 74 -26.15 15.51 -14.85
N LEU A 75 -26.66 15.94 -13.70
CA LEU A 75 -28.05 16.34 -13.54
C LEU A 75 -28.21 17.66 -14.30
N GLU A 76 -28.47 17.60 -15.60
CA GLU A 76 -28.98 18.73 -16.38
C GLU A 76 -30.08 18.24 -17.30
N ASP A 77 -31.26 18.04 -16.72
CA ASP A 77 -32.53 18.13 -17.44
C ASP A 77 -33.52 18.86 -16.52
N TYR A 78 -33.17 20.12 -16.22
CA TYR A 78 -34.14 21.16 -15.90
C TYR A 78 -34.67 21.67 -17.23
N GLU A 79 -35.59 20.94 -17.86
CA GLU A 79 -36.43 21.55 -18.88
C GLU A 79 -37.55 22.34 -18.21
N ASP A 80 -37.30 23.65 -18.21
CA ASP A 80 -38.23 24.75 -18.09
C ASP A 80 -39.53 24.49 -18.89
N GLY A 81 -40.67 24.61 -18.21
CA GLY A 81 -41.99 24.41 -18.80
C GLY A 81 -43.06 25.09 -17.96
N GLU A 82 -43.09 26.42 -18.04
CA GLU A 82 -44.17 27.29 -17.57
C GLU A 82 -45.57 26.86 -18.09
N LEU A 83 -46.53 26.86 -17.15
CA LEU A 83 -48.00 27.07 -17.26
C LEU A 83 -48.88 26.04 -17.97
#